data_AF-A0A3G6T4T5-F1
#
_entry.id   AF-A0A3G6T4T5-F1
#
_cell.length_a   1.000
_cell.length_b   1.000
_cell.length_c   1.000
_cell.angle_alpha   90.00
_cell.angle_beta   90.00
_cell.angle_gamma   90.00
#
_symmetry.space_group_name_H-M   'P 1'
#
loop_
_entity.id
_entity.type
_entity.pdbx_description
1 polymer ?
#
loop_
_entity_poly.entity_id
_entity_poly.type
_entity_poly.pdbx_seq_one_letter_code
_entity_poly.pdbx_strand_id
1 'polypeptide(L)'
;MKKYLIIAALFCFGSAFSQQRQVKRAAVAFLNVENLWDTIPSADYIDGTLPRSNPKFHRSVPVDSLKYLETTEDYKGEWSDDLLIGKKVIRKQFLSEDFTANSPKRWGTKYYNQKLANEAKVISELGRQYTNDNPAICGLIEVENRQVIEDLIKQPALAKSNYGIVHFNSYDARGIDVAIIYQKGRFAVLDSYKKEIKIYDEDGKREYTRDIVVAIGLLDGEKVGIFMNHWPSRRGGEAISLAKRNTAATVLKEEMDKVTAENPGIKLFSMGDYNDDPVSPSLKKHLAAVGDPSELSDKTPYYNLMYKLYKAGVASLAYRDAPNLFDQIIVSRNLYSPEKITPTYTIFKAEIYAPAYLVNKEGQWKGYPLRSWDGDRFTGGYSDHFPAVSVVQKEYIKK
;
A
#
# COMPACT_ATOMS: atom_id res chain seq x y z
N MET A 1 49.41 53.19 -51.22
CA MET A 1 49.12 53.00 -49.78
C MET A 1 47.62 52.78 -49.60
N LYS A 2 47.14 51.54 -49.53
CA LYS A 2 45.73 51.21 -49.25
C LYS A 2 45.61 50.86 -47.76
N LYS A 3 44.84 51.63 -47.00
CA LYS A 3 44.52 51.36 -45.59
C LYS A 3 43.28 50.47 -45.53
N TYR A 4 43.39 49.31 -44.89
CA TYR A 4 42.25 48.46 -44.56
C TYR A 4 41.70 48.88 -43.18
N LEU A 5 40.42 49.24 -43.14
CA LEU A 5 39.65 49.43 -41.92
C LEU A 5 39.04 48.07 -41.53
N ILE A 6 39.46 47.53 -40.39
CA ILE A 6 38.86 46.35 -39.78
C ILE A 6 37.83 46.86 -38.76
N ILE A 7 36.54 46.59 -39.03
CA ILE A 7 35.45 46.82 -38.07
C ILE A 7 35.32 45.55 -37.24
N ALA A 8 35.64 45.64 -35.94
CA ALA A 8 35.39 44.58 -34.98
C ALA A 8 33.93 44.64 -34.51
N ALA A 9 33.13 43.65 -34.87
CA ALA A 9 31.79 43.47 -34.33
C ALA A 9 31.88 42.79 -32.95
N LEU A 10 31.58 43.54 -31.89
CA LEU A 10 31.41 43.03 -30.53
C LEU A 10 30.05 42.32 -30.43
N PHE A 11 30.07 40.98 -30.44
CA PHE A 11 28.91 40.18 -30.06
C PHE A 11 28.78 40.17 -28.53
N CYS A 12 27.82 40.95 -28.01
CA CYS A 12 27.36 40.82 -26.63
C CYS A 12 26.57 39.51 -26.48
N PHE A 13 27.23 38.45 -26.00
CA PHE A 13 26.55 37.27 -25.49
C PHE A 13 25.92 37.61 -24.14
N GLY A 14 24.62 37.94 -24.15
CA GLY A 14 23.80 37.95 -22.94
C GLY A 14 23.61 36.52 -22.45
N SER A 15 24.39 36.09 -21.46
CA SER A 15 24.16 34.85 -20.74
C SER A 15 22.94 35.01 -19.83
N ALA A 16 21.75 34.69 -20.37
CA ALA A 16 20.61 34.37 -19.55
C ALA A 16 20.93 33.09 -18.76
N PHE A 17 21.42 33.25 -17.53
CA PHE A 17 21.49 32.14 -16.57
C PHE A 17 20.06 31.67 -16.30
N SER A 18 19.62 30.64 -17.03
CA SER A 18 18.44 29.87 -16.66
C SER A 18 18.72 29.26 -15.29
N GLN A 19 18.09 29.80 -14.25
CA GLN A 19 18.18 29.25 -12.91
C GLN A 19 17.61 27.84 -12.97
N GLN A 20 18.49 26.84 -12.82
CA GLN A 20 18.09 25.44 -12.93
C GLN A 20 17.08 25.16 -11.81
N ARG A 21 15.79 25.04 -12.17
CA ARG A 21 14.70 24.79 -11.21
C ARG A 21 15.01 23.50 -10.46
N GLN A 22 15.29 23.61 -9.16
CA GLN A 22 15.44 22.46 -8.29
C GLN A 22 14.07 21.81 -8.10
N VAL A 23 14.04 20.49 -7.92
CA VAL A 23 12.79 19.74 -7.68
C VAL A 23 12.85 19.03 -6.35
N LYS A 24 11.71 18.99 -5.66
CA LYS A 24 11.51 18.14 -4.48
C LYS A 24 10.72 16.92 -4.91
N ARG A 25 11.16 15.73 -4.50
CA ARG A 25 10.52 14.46 -4.85
C ARG A 25 10.14 13.66 -3.61
N ALA A 26 9.05 12.91 -3.72
CA ALA A 26 8.64 11.95 -2.71
C ALA A 26 8.23 10.65 -3.41
N ALA A 27 8.66 9.51 -2.87
CA ALA A 27 8.17 8.20 -3.29
C ALA A 27 6.99 7.82 -2.38
N VAL A 28 5.89 7.39 -3.01
CA VAL A 28 4.69 6.81 -2.40
C VAL A 28 4.54 5.43 -3.03
N ALA A 29 4.68 4.38 -2.22
CA ALA A 29 4.77 3.00 -2.71
C ALA A 29 3.96 2.06 -1.84
N PHE A 30 3.84 0.80 -2.24
CA PHE A 30 3.43 -0.26 -1.32
C PHE A 30 4.09 -1.60 -1.67
N LEU A 31 4.06 -2.52 -0.72
CA LEU A 31 4.63 -3.85 -0.81
C LEU A 31 3.68 -4.88 -0.17
N ASN A 32 3.44 -5.99 -0.87
CA ASN A 32 2.92 -7.20 -0.25
C ASN A 32 4.07 -7.90 0.48
N VAL A 33 3.99 -7.97 1.81
CA VAL A 33 5.04 -8.60 2.61
C VAL A 33 4.83 -10.11 2.76
N GLU A 34 3.86 -10.71 2.05
CA GLU A 34 3.59 -12.15 1.95
C GLU A 34 3.57 -12.83 3.33
N ASN A 35 2.46 -12.66 4.05
CA ASN A 35 2.22 -13.25 5.37
C ASN A 35 3.35 -12.92 6.39
N LEU A 36 3.52 -11.64 6.73
CA LEU A 36 4.43 -11.24 7.80
C LEU A 36 3.75 -11.43 9.17
N TRP A 37 3.99 -12.61 9.74
CA TRP A 37 3.51 -13.04 11.06
C TRP A 37 4.61 -12.96 12.12
N ASP A 38 4.21 -12.68 13.36
CA ASP A 38 4.99 -12.95 14.56
C ASP A 38 5.26 -14.47 14.64
N THR A 39 6.24 -14.84 15.44
CA THR A 39 6.58 -16.22 15.78
C THR A 39 5.73 -16.78 16.91
N ILE A 40 4.98 -15.92 17.60
CA ILE A 40 4.07 -16.25 18.70
C ILE A 40 2.64 -16.24 18.16
N PRO A 41 1.86 -17.33 18.34
CA PRO A 41 0.49 -17.36 17.85
C PRO A 41 -0.36 -16.31 18.56
N SER A 42 -1.17 -15.60 17.79
CA SER A 42 -2.05 -14.55 18.29
C SER A 42 -3.53 -14.86 18.06
N ALA A 43 -4.35 -14.14 18.80
CA ALA A 43 -5.78 -14.04 18.60
C ALA A 43 -6.19 -12.58 18.71
N ASP A 44 -7.34 -12.24 18.14
CA ASP A 44 -7.89 -10.91 18.32
C ASP A 44 -8.55 -10.78 19.69
N TYR A 45 -8.26 -9.67 20.34
CA TYR A 45 -8.97 -9.19 21.50
C TYR A 45 -9.64 -7.86 21.17
N ILE A 46 -10.96 -7.82 21.31
CA ILE A 46 -11.79 -6.65 21.06
C ILE A 46 -12.30 -6.14 22.40
N ASP A 47 -11.94 -4.90 22.75
CA ASP A 47 -12.44 -4.18 23.92
C ASP A 47 -13.38 -3.06 23.46
N GLY A 48 -14.64 -3.43 23.25
CA GLY A 48 -15.70 -2.51 22.84
C GLY A 48 -16.18 -1.57 23.94
N THR A 49 -15.57 -1.60 25.13
CA THR A 49 -15.77 -0.55 26.13
C THR A 49 -14.96 0.70 25.82
N LEU A 50 -13.97 0.59 24.93
CA LEU A 50 -13.16 1.70 24.45
C LEU A 50 -13.79 2.36 23.21
N PRO A 51 -13.50 3.65 22.94
CA PRO A 51 -13.84 4.27 21.66
C PRO A 51 -13.18 3.53 20.49
N ARG A 52 -13.85 3.43 19.33
CA ARG A 52 -13.28 2.77 18.12
C ARG A 52 -11.97 3.37 17.64
N SER A 53 -11.79 4.66 17.87
CA SER A 53 -10.55 5.38 17.56
C SER A 53 -9.40 5.02 18.49
N ASN A 54 -9.66 4.33 19.61
CA ASN A 54 -8.63 3.88 20.53
C ASN A 54 -7.87 2.69 19.91
N PRO A 55 -6.53 2.75 19.79
CA PRO A 55 -5.73 1.64 19.25
C PRO A 55 -5.88 0.30 20.01
N LYS A 56 -6.42 0.32 21.24
CA LYS A 56 -6.69 -0.88 22.03
C LYS A 56 -8.09 -1.47 21.82
N PHE A 57 -8.95 -0.82 21.03
CA PHE A 57 -10.30 -1.29 20.72
C PHE A 57 -10.26 -2.68 20.07
N HIS A 58 -9.43 -2.89 19.06
CA HIS A 58 -9.25 -4.17 18.37
C HIS A 58 -7.77 -4.38 18.13
N ARG A 59 -7.21 -5.42 18.77
CA ARG A 59 -5.79 -5.74 18.70
C ARG A 59 -5.56 -7.24 18.61
N SER A 60 -4.59 -7.65 17.80
CA SER A 60 -3.99 -8.99 17.88
C SER A 60 -3.09 -9.06 19.12
N VAL A 61 -3.31 -10.10 19.95
CA VAL A 61 -2.56 -10.34 21.19
C VAL A 61 -2.09 -11.80 21.26
N PRO A 62 -0.94 -12.09 21.91
CA PRO A 62 -0.48 -13.46 22.12
C PRO A 62 -1.54 -14.34 22.78
N VAL A 63 -1.71 -15.58 22.30
CA VAL A 63 -2.72 -16.52 22.83
C VAL A 63 -2.49 -16.82 24.32
N ASP A 64 -1.24 -16.86 24.77
CA ASP A 64 -0.89 -17.10 26.18
C ASP A 64 -1.29 -15.93 27.12
N SER A 65 -1.48 -14.73 26.56
CA SER A 65 -1.92 -13.54 27.30
C SER A 65 -3.42 -13.52 27.56
N LEU A 66 -4.22 -14.29 26.81
CA LEU A 66 -5.68 -14.27 26.87
C LEU A 66 -6.23 -14.58 28.27
N LYS A 67 -5.55 -15.44 29.03
CA LYS A 67 -5.93 -15.79 30.42
C LYS A 67 -5.86 -14.63 31.40
N TYR A 68 -5.20 -13.53 31.03
CA TYR A 68 -5.08 -12.31 31.84
C TYR A 68 -6.03 -11.20 31.37
N LEU A 69 -6.81 -11.45 30.32
CA LEU A 69 -7.75 -10.48 29.76
C LEU A 69 -9.17 -10.82 30.22
N GLU A 70 -9.89 -9.79 30.64
CA GLU A 70 -11.30 -9.91 30.99
C GLU A 70 -12.15 -10.11 29.73
N THR A 71 -13.07 -11.06 29.73
CA THR A 71 -14.08 -11.22 28.68
C THR A 71 -15.48 -11.09 29.27
N THR A 72 -16.38 -10.47 28.51
CA THR A 72 -17.79 -10.33 28.91
C THR A 72 -18.60 -11.54 28.49
N GLU A 73 -18.23 -12.20 27.39
CA GLU A 73 -18.96 -13.34 26.82
C GLU A 73 -18.10 -14.14 25.83
N ASP A 74 -18.52 -15.37 25.54
CA ASP A 74 -18.06 -16.12 24.36
C ASP A 74 -18.93 -15.72 23.15
N TYR A 75 -18.48 -14.71 22.41
CA TYR A 75 -19.25 -14.11 21.33
C TYR A 75 -19.38 -15.03 20.11
N LYS A 76 -20.61 -15.31 19.69
CA LYS A 76 -20.94 -16.15 18.51
C LYS A 76 -21.69 -15.39 17.41
N GLY A 77 -21.83 -14.07 17.54
CA GLY A 77 -22.55 -13.22 16.58
C GLY A 77 -21.71 -12.78 15.37
N GLU A 78 -22.27 -11.86 14.59
CA GLU A 78 -21.54 -11.21 13.49
C GLU A 78 -20.46 -10.27 14.02
N TRP A 79 -19.21 -10.43 13.58
CA TRP A 79 -18.11 -9.53 13.96
C TRP A 79 -18.30 -8.15 13.33
N SER A 80 -18.57 -7.15 14.16
CA SER A 80 -18.69 -5.76 13.74
C SER A 80 -18.42 -4.84 14.92
N ASP A 81 -17.72 -3.74 14.68
CA ASP A 81 -17.44 -2.74 15.72
C ASP A 81 -18.72 -2.16 16.34
N ASP A 82 -19.84 -2.13 15.60
CA ASP A 82 -21.16 -1.70 16.10
C ASP A 82 -21.74 -2.69 17.11
N LEU A 83 -21.67 -3.98 16.80
CA LEU A 83 -22.28 -5.04 17.62
C LEU A 83 -21.45 -5.40 18.86
N LEU A 84 -20.20 -4.95 18.90
CA LEU A 84 -19.26 -5.21 19.98
C LEU A 84 -19.19 -4.08 21.01
N ILE A 85 -19.92 -2.98 20.83
CA ILE A 85 -19.99 -1.90 21.84
C ILE A 85 -20.36 -2.48 23.21
N GLY A 86 -19.57 -2.15 24.22
CA GLY A 86 -19.76 -2.60 25.61
C GLY A 86 -19.28 -4.03 25.89
N LYS A 87 -18.78 -4.76 24.88
CA LYS A 87 -18.33 -6.15 25.00
C LYS A 87 -16.81 -6.26 25.03
N LYS A 88 -16.29 -7.25 25.75
CA LYS A 88 -14.88 -7.67 25.68
C LYS A 88 -14.83 -9.12 25.21
N VAL A 89 -14.31 -9.34 24.01
CA VAL A 89 -14.46 -10.63 23.32
C VAL A 89 -13.16 -11.06 22.66
N ILE A 90 -13.00 -12.37 22.54
CA ILE A 90 -11.86 -13.00 21.88
C ILE A 90 -12.32 -13.61 20.56
N ARG A 91 -11.55 -13.37 19.50
CA ARG A 91 -11.76 -13.97 18.20
C ARG A 91 -10.51 -14.70 17.75
N LYS A 92 -10.63 -16.01 17.55
CA LYS A 92 -9.54 -16.83 17.05
C LYS A 92 -9.30 -16.57 15.56
N GLN A 93 -8.04 -16.40 15.20
CA GLN A 93 -7.56 -16.35 13.81
C GLN A 93 -7.20 -17.77 13.36
N PHE A 94 -7.33 -18.11 12.08
CA PHE A 94 -7.09 -19.50 11.64
C PHE A 94 -5.69 -19.77 11.07
N LEU A 95 -4.88 -18.75 10.78
CA LEU A 95 -3.51 -18.94 10.28
C LEU A 95 -2.42 -18.72 11.33
N SER A 96 -2.74 -18.20 12.52
CA SER A 96 -1.70 -17.82 13.49
C SER A 96 -0.86 -19.01 13.97
N GLU A 97 -1.41 -20.22 14.01
CA GLU A 97 -0.68 -21.44 14.39
C GLU A 97 0.26 -21.97 13.28
N ASP A 98 0.01 -21.61 12.02
CA ASP A 98 0.85 -22.02 10.88
C ASP A 98 2.21 -21.31 10.90
N PHE A 99 2.29 -20.15 11.55
CA PHE A 99 3.49 -19.33 11.64
C PHE A 99 4.10 -19.39 13.04
N THR A 100 4.52 -20.59 13.45
CA THR A 100 5.23 -20.81 14.71
C THR A 100 6.48 -21.66 14.51
N ALA A 101 7.39 -21.63 15.48
CA ALA A 101 8.63 -22.41 15.40
C ALA A 101 8.39 -23.93 15.32
N ASN A 102 7.25 -24.40 15.84
CA ASN A 102 6.87 -25.81 15.89
C ASN A 102 5.89 -26.22 14.77
N SER A 103 5.43 -25.28 13.93
CA SER A 103 4.57 -25.60 12.80
C SER A 103 5.36 -26.33 11.69
N PRO A 104 4.68 -26.95 10.70
CA PRO A 104 5.35 -27.47 9.51
C PRO A 104 6.24 -26.45 8.79
N LYS A 105 5.87 -25.16 8.86
CA LYS A 105 6.65 -24.03 8.29
C LYS A 105 7.95 -23.76 9.05
N ARG A 106 8.07 -24.21 10.31
CA ARG A 106 9.21 -23.96 11.19
C ARG A 106 9.54 -22.46 11.28
N TRP A 107 8.50 -21.64 11.39
CA TRP A 107 8.60 -20.18 11.44
C TRP A 107 9.13 -19.72 12.81
N GLY A 108 10.45 -19.74 12.96
CA GLY A 108 11.15 -19.25 14.14
C GLY A 108 11.96 -17.98 13.86
N THR A 109 12.65 -17.49 14.90
CA THR A 109 13.43 -16.25 14.90
C THR A 109 14.37 -16.10 13.70
N LYS A 110 15.00 -17.19 13.24
CA LYS A 110 15.91 -17.16 12.07
C LYS A 110 15.18 -16.71 10.80
N TYR A 111 14.06 -17.34 10.47
CA TYR A 111 13.31 -17.03 9.25
C TYR A 111 12.58 -15.70 9.38
N TYR A 112 12.04 -15.40 10.56
CA TYR A 112 11.44 -14.10 10.87
C TYR A 112 12.42 -12.94 10.63
N ASN A 113 13.63 -13.01 11.20
CA ASN A 113 14.65 -11.97 11.02
C ASN A 113 15.13 -11.86 9.56
N GLN A 114 15.27 -12.99 8.85
CA GLN A 114 15.62 -12.98 7.43
C GLN A 114 14.53 -12.29 6.61
N LYS A 115 13.25 -12.59 6.89
CA LYS A 115 12.11 -11.96 6.23
C LYS A 115 12.08 -10.46 6.49
N LEU A 116 12.22 -10.01 7.74
CA LEU A 116 12.28 -8.59 8.07
C LEU A 116 13.41 -7.87 7.31
N ALA A 117 14.60 -8.47 7.24
CA ALA A 117 15.72 -7.90 6.50
C ALA A 117 15.47 -7.83 4.98
N ASN A 118 14.82 -8.86 4.41
CA ASN A 118 14.43 -8.90 3.00
C ASN A 118 13.43 -7.79 2.66
N GLU A 119 12.35 -7.67 3.43
CA GLU A 119 11.34 -6.62 3.21
C GLU A 119 11.93 -5.22 3.41
N ALA A 120 12.74 -5.04 4.45
CA ALA A 120 13.40 -3.76 4.73
C ALA A 120 14.32 -3.32 3.58
N LYS A 121 15.06 -4.26 2.98
CA LYS A 121 15.89 -4.01 1.81
C LYS A 121 15.04 -3.51 0.65
N VAL A 122 13.96 -4.23 0.32
CA VAL A 122 13.05 -3.85 -0.79
C VAL A 122 12.48 -2.46 -0.56
N ILE A 123 11.88 -2.21 0.60
CA ILE A 123 11.28 -0.91 0.95
C ILE A 123 12.31 0.21 0.81
N SER A 124 13.55 0.00 1.27
CA SER A 124 14.60 1.03 1.19
C SER A 124 15.00 1.41 -0.23
N GLU A 125 14.71 0.56 -1.22
CA GLU A 125 15.09 0.79 -2.62
C GLU A 125 13.94 1.39 -3.45
N LEU A 126 12.69 1.35 -2.96
CA LEU A 126 11.51 1.85 -3.68
C LEU A 126 11.59 3.36 -3.95
N GLY A 127 11.75 3.71 -5.23
CA GLY A 127 11.85 5.10 -5.69
C GLY A 127 13.17 5.79 -5.34
N ARG A 128 14.12 5.10 -4.70
CA ARG A 128 15.38 5.67 -4.22
C ARG A 128 16.24 6.26 -5.34
N GLN A 129 16.19 5.69 -6.54
CA GLN A 129 16.87 6.23 -7.73
C GLN A 129 16.40 7.66 -8.10
N TYR A 130 15.21 8.07 -7.65
CA TYR A 130 14.62 9.36 -7.96
C TYR A 130 14.65 10.34 -6.78
N THR A 131 14.59 9.83 -5.55
CA THR A 131 14.48 10.62 -4.31
C THR A 131 15.79 10.70 -3.53
N ASN A 132 16.74 9.79 -3.78
CA ASN A 132 17.92 9.53 -2.94
C ASN A 132 17.59 9.22 -1.46
N ASP A 133 16.38 8.73 -1.20
CA ASP A 133 15.88 8.43 0.14
C ASP A 133 14.88 7.26 0.09
N ASN A 134 14.59 6.67 1.24
CA ASN A 134 13.51 5.69 1.37
C ASN A 134 12.15 6.34 1.01
N PRO A 135 11.11 5.55 0.68
CA PRO A 135 9.78 6.09 0.38
C PRO A 135 9.25 6.95 1.55
N ALA A 136 8.69 8.11 1.21
CA ALA A 136 8.10 9.01 2.21
C ALA A 136 6.88 8.35 2.86
N ILE A 137 6.14 7.54 2.08
CA ILE A 137 5.00 6.75 2.50
C ILE A 137 5.11 5.38 1.83
N CYS A 138 4.97 4.30 2.59
CA CYS A 138 4.92 2.94 2.08
C CYS A 138 3.74 2.20 2.69
N GLY A 139 2.88 1.65 1.85
CA GLY A 139 1.83 0.72 2.25
C GLY A 139 2.37 -0.69 2.44
N LEU A 140 1.81 -1.42 3.39
CA LEU A 140 2.11 -2.84 3.62
C LEU A 140 0.79 -3.61 3.58
N ILE A 141 0.78 -4.78 2.95
CA ILE A 141 -0.35 -5.70 2.99
C ILE A 141 0.11 -7.08 3.42
N GLU A 142 -0.79 -7.85 4.05
CA GLU A 142 -0.48 -9.16 4.66
C GLU A 142 0.42 -9.08 5.91
N VAL A 143 0.17 -8.07 6.75
CA VAL A 143 0.82 -7.91 8.06
C VAL A 143 -0.10 -8.41 9.17
N GLU A 144 0.38 -9.22 10.11
CA GLU A 144 -0.46 -9.72 11.20
C GLU A 144 -0.89 -8.61 12.18
N ASN A 145 0.08 -7.82 12.65
CA ASN A 145 -0.18 -6.87 13.74
C ASN A 145 0.82 -5.71 13.74
N ARG A 146 0.63 -4.79 14.70
CA ARG A 146 1.50 -3.62 14.85
C ARG A 146 2.94 -3.98 15.23
N GLN A 147 3.14 -5.02 16.04
CA GLN A 147 4.46 -5.41 16.55
C GLN A 147 5.39 -5.81 15.40
N VAL A 148 4.91 -6.63 14.46
CA VAL A 148 5.73 -7.04 13.31
C VAL A 148 6.12 -5.86 12.40
N ILE A 149 5.26 -4.84 12.30
CA ILE A 149 5.57 -3.60 11.56
C ILE A 149 6.63 -2.79 12.31
N GLU A 150 6.52 -2.69 13.64
CA GLU A 150 7.53 -2.03 14.47
C GLU A 150 8.91 -2.69 14.33
N ASP A 151 8.96 -4.01 14.29
CA ASP A 151 10.21 -4.75 14.11
C ASP A 151 10.77 -4.62 12.69
N LEU A 152 9.90 -4.50 11.68
CA LEU A 152 10.29 -4.18 10.30
C LEU A 152 10.91 -2.80 10.18
N ILE A 153 10.27 -1.75 10.71
CA ILE A 153 10.79 -0.38 10.56
C ILE A 153 12.06 -0.11 11.37
N LYS A 154 12.36 -0.96 12.37
CA LYS A 154 13.60 -0.92 13.15
C LYS A 154 14.78 -1.58 12.41
N GLN A 155 14.55 -2.31 11.31
CA GLN A 155 15.63 -2.91 10.54
C GLN A 155 16.63 -1.85 10.05
N PRO A 156 17.95 -2.17 9.96
CA PRO A 156 18.98 -1.19 9.65
C PRO A 156 18.75 -0.37 8.37
N ALA A 157 18.13 -0.96 7.35
CA ALA A 157 17.82 -0.29 6.08
C ALA A 157 16.74 0.80 6.20
N LEU A 158 15.88 0.72 7.24
CA LEU A 158 14.74 1.62 7.44
C LEU A 158 14.87 2.51 8.69
N ALA A 159 15.69 2.12 9.68
CA ALA A 159 15.75 2.77 11.00
C ALA A 159 15.96 4.29 10.94
N LYS A 160 16.84 4.75 10.03
CA LYS A 160 17.15 6.19 9.85
C LYS A 160 15.96 7.03 9.37
N SER A 161 14.95 6.41 8.78
CA SER A 161 13.80 7.09 8.16
C SER A 161 12.74 7.48 9.19
N ASN A 162 12.88 7.02 10.44
CA ASN A 162 11.99 7.34 11.57
C ASN A 162 10.51 7.22 11.19
N TYR A 163 10.13 6.03 10.72
CA TYR A 163 8.77 5.75 10.28
C TYR A 163 7.76 5.83 11.44
N GLY A 164 6.60 6.40 11.18
CA GLY A 164 5.37 6.21 11.95
C GLY A 164 4.50 5.14 11.31
N ILE A 165 3.47 4.67 12.02
CA ILE A 165 2.62 3.54 11.61
C ILE A 165 1.14 3.91 11.79
N VAL A 166 0.37 3.82 10.70
CA VAL A 166 -1.10 3.72 10.73
C VAL A 166 -1.47 2.27 10.42
N HIS A 167 -2.15 1.61 11.35
CA HIS A 167 -2.54 0.20 11.26
C HIS A 167 -3.73 -0.03 12.17
N PHE A 168 -4.69 -0.80 11.68
CA PHE A 168 -5.85 -1.26 12.42
C PHE A 168 -6.07 -2.74 12.11
N ASN A 169 -6.46 -3.52 13.11
CA ASN A 169 -6.90 -4.89 12.86
C ASN A 169 -8.29 -4.90 12.19
N SER A 170 -8.48 -5.79 11.22
CA SER A 170 -9.76 -6.03 10.55
C SER A 170 -10.37 -7.35 10.98
N TYR A 171 -11.60 -7.61 10.53
CA TYR A 171 -12.23 -8.90 10.75
C TYR A 171 -11.84 -9.96 9.71
N ASP A 172 -10.79 -9.77 8.90
CA ASP A 172 -10.29 -10.85 8.05
C ASP A 172 -10.01 -12.11 8.89
N ALA A 173 -10.50 -13.24 8.43
CA ALA A 173 -10.46 -14.48 9.21
C ALA A 173 -9.03 -15.05 9.32
N ARG A 174 -8.13 -14.70 8.39
CA ARG A 174 -6.73 -15.12 8.48
C ARG A 174 -6.05 -14.43 9.64
N GLY A 175 -6.36 -13.17 9.91
CA GLY A 175 -5.68 -12.34 10.92
C GLY A 175 -4.55 -11.48 10.35
N ILE A 176 -4.59 -11.17 9.05
CA ILE A 176 -3.64 -10.25 8.41
C ILE A 176 -4.35 -9.06 7.79
N ASP A 177 -3.69 -7.92 7.89
CA ASP A 177 -4.24 -6.61 7.65
C ASP A 177 -3.40 -5.82 6.64
N VAL A 178 -3.79 -4.57 6.46
CA VAL A 178 -3.05 -3.57 5.70
C VAL A 178 -2.56 -2.47 6.64
N ALA A 179 -1.43 -1.85 6.30
CA ALA A 179 -0.83 -0.77 7.07
C ALA A 179 -0.23 0.31 6.17
N ILE A 180 0.02 1.46 6.77
CA ILE A 180 0.80 2.55 6.18
C ILE A 180 1.95 2.87 7.13
N ILE A 181 3.18 2.79 6.63
CA ILE A 181 4.34 3.38 7.27
C ILE A 181 4.70 4.69 6.57
N TYR A 182 5.08 5.72 7.33
CA TYR A 182 5.36 7.05 6.78
C TYR A 182 6.53 7.74 7.49
N GLN A 183 7.40 8.42 6.76
CA GLN A 183 8.48 9.17 7.39
C GLN A 183 7.90 10.34 8.18
N LYS A 184 8.03 10.34 9.51
CA LYS A 184 7.43 11.36 10.38
C LYS A 184 7.88 12.79 10.03
N GLY A 185 9.11 12.94 9.55
CA GLY A 185 9.66 14.24 9.13
C GLY A 185 9.08 14.78 7.82
N ARG A 186 8.35 13.95 7.05
CA ARG A 186 7.79 14.32 5.74
C ARG A 186 6.29 14.25 5.69
N PHE A 187 5.67 13.32 6.42
CA PHE A 187 4.22 13.15 6.47
C PHE A 187 3.73 13.30 7.91
N ALA A 188 2.99 14.39 8.16
CA ALA A 188 2.30 14.59 9.42
C ALA A 188 0.87 14.07 9.29
N VAL A 189 0.53 12.98 9.98
CA VAL A 189 -0.84 12.45 10.03
C VAL A 189 -1.73 13.44 10.78
N LEU A 190 -2.84 13.82 10.15
CA LEU A 190 -3.89 14.66 10.73
C LEU A 190 -5.08 13.82 11.21
N ASP A 191 -5.41 12.78 10.44
CA ASP A 191 -6.48 11.84 10.78
C ASP A 191 -6.17 10.46 10.17
N SER A 192 -6.72 9.42 10.78
CA SER A 192 -6.65 8.06 10.25
C SER A 192 -7.77 7.19 10.79
N TYR A 193 -8.33 6.34 9.93
CA TYR A 193 -9.39 5.41 10.27
C TYR A 193 -9.39 4.19 9.35
N LYS A 194 -10.21 3.20 9.67
CA LYS A 194 -10.49 2.04 8.81
C LYS A 194 -11.93 2.07 8.30
N LYS A 195 -12.16 1.60 7.08
CA LYS A 195 -13.48 1.42 6.50
C LYS A 195 -13.73 -0.06 6.20
N GLU A 196 -14.74 -0.60 6.85
CA GLU A 196 -15.17 -1.97 6.63
C GLU A 196 -15.75 -2.18 5.23
N ILE A 197 -15.36 -3.28 4.59
CA ILE A 197 -15.98 -3.78 3.37
C ILE A 197 -16.91 -4.94 3.75
N LYS A 198 -18.22 -4.70 3.69
CA LYS A 198 -19.24 -5.73 3.95
C LYS A 198 -19.48 -6.56 2.69
N ILE A 199 -19.08 -7.83 2.73
CA ILE A 199 -19.32 -8.81 1.66
C ILE A 199 -20.08 -10.01 2.20
N TYR A 200 -20.80 -10.68 1.30
CA TYR A 200 -21.64 -11.83 1.59
C TYR A 200 -21.35 -12.92 0.55
N ASP A 201 -21.54 -14.18 0.94
CA ASP A 201 -21.49 -15.31 0.01
C ASP A 201 -22.81 -15.46 -0.78
N GLU A 202 -22.90 -16.51 -1.59
CA GLU A 202 -24.06 -16.78 -2.45
C GLU A 202 -25.34 -17.10 -1.63
N ASP A 203 -25.18 -17.58 -0.39
CA ASP A 203 -26.27 -17.87 0.55
C ASP A 203 -26.66 -16.63 1.38
N GLY A 204 -26.02 -15.47 1.14
CA GLY A 204 -26.24 -14.24 1.87
C GLY A 204 -25.59 -14.22 3.25
N LYS A 205 -24.72 -15.17 3.57
CA LYS A 205 -24.00 -15.22 4.83
C LYS A 205 -22.80 -14.28 4.78
N ARG A 206 -22.56 -13.60 5.92
CA ARG A 206 -21.47 -12.66 6.07
C ARG A 206 -20.11 -13.34 5.85
N GLU A 207 -19.33 -12.79 4.93
CA GLU A 207 -17.90 -13.05 4.81
C GLU A 207 -17.10 -11.83 5.29
N TYR A 208 -15.96 -12.10 5.91
CA TYR A 208 -15.08 -11.04 6.38
C TYR A 208 -13.83 -10.95 5.52
N THR A 209 -13.39 -9.72 5.29
CA THR A 209 -12.22 -9.39 4.51
C THR A 209 -11.47 -8.23 5.15
N ARG A 210 -10.37 -7.80 4.53
CA ARG A 210 -9.56 -6.70 5.03
C ARG A 210 -10.30 -5.39 4.83
N ASP A 211 -10.15 -4.49 5.79
CA ASP A 211 -10.69 -3.14 5.73
C ASP A 211 -9.81 -2.24 4.84
N ILE A 212 -10.38 -1.13 4.36
CA ILE A 212 -9.59 -0.05 3.73
C ILE A 212 -9.01 0.81 4.86
N VAL A 213 -7.70 0.99 4.89
CA VAL A 213 -7.06 1.89 5.86
C VAL A 213 -6.84 3.25 5.20
N VAL A 214 -7.37 4.30 5.84
CA VAL A 214 -7.29 5.68 5.36
C VAL A 214 -6.39 6.49 6.28
N ALA A 215 -5.45 7.24 5.70
CA ALA A 215 -4.64 8.23 6.40
C ALA A 215 -4.68 9.56 5.67
N ILE A 216 -5.08 10.62 6.37
CA ILE A 216 -5.10 12.00 5.86
C ILE A 216 -3.99 12.76 6.58
N GLY A 217 -3.14 13.45 5.83
CA GLY A 217 -2.00 14.15 6.41
C GLY A 217 -1.39 15.21 5.51
N LEU A 218 -0.29 15.80 5.96
CA LEU A 218 0.50 16.79 5.22
C LEU A 218 1.81 16.16 4.74
N LEU A 219 1.93 15.90 3.44
CA LEU A 219 3.17 15.47 2.81
C LEU A 219 3.97 16.69 2.36
N ASP A 220 5.06 17.00 3.07
CA ASP A 220 5.88 18.19 2.84
C ASP A 220 5.05 19.48 2.74
N GLY A 221 4.06 19.60 3.64
CA GLY A 221 3.13 20.72 3.74
C GLY A 221 1.89 20.65 2.86
N GLU A 222 1.77 19.68 1.95
CA GLU A 222 0.59 19.52 1.09
C GLU A 222 -0.37 18.46 1.62
N LYS A 223 -1.67 18.76 1.61
CA LYS A 223 -2.70 17.84 2.12
C LYS A 223 -2.88 16.65 1.17
N VAL A 224 -2.67 15.45 1.69
CA VAL A 224 -2.72 14.18 0.97
C VAL A 224 -3.58 13.17 1.74
N GLY A 225 -4.40 12.40 1.02
CA GLY A 225 -5.10 11.22 1.54
C GLY A 225 -4.53 9.94 0.95
N ILE A 226 -4.28 8.93 1.79
CA ILE A 226 -3.76 7.61 1.41
C ILE A 226 -4.80 6.56 1.75
N PHE A 227 -5.17 5.71 0.79
CA PHE A 227 -6.11 4.60 0.94
C PHE A 227 -5.37 3.29 0.65
N MET A 228 -5.17 2.47 1.67
CA MET A 228 -4.57 1.15 1.54
C MET A 228 -5.63 0.08 1.37
N ASN A 229 -5.44 -0.76 0.37
CA ASN A 229 -6.40 -1.76 -0.06
C ASN A 229 -5.75 -3.16 -0.12
N HIS A 230 -6.51 -4.18 0.26
CA HIS A 230 -6.22 -5.56 -0.11
C HIS A 230 -7.53 -6.30 -0.31
N TRP A 231 -8.00 -6.35 -1.56
CA TRP A 231 -9.35 -6.80 -1.88
C TRP A 231 -9.51 -8.33 -1.80
N PRO A 232 -10.77 -8.82 -1.76
CA PRO A 232 -11.05 -10.26 -1.80
C PRO A 232 -10.36 -10.94 -2.98
N SER A 233 -9.66 -12.04 -2.70
CA SER A 233 -8.91 -12.77 -3.72
C SER A 233 -9.83 -13.49 -4.70
N ARG A 234 -9.27 -13.93 -5.83
CA ARG A 234 -9.99 -14.73 -6.85
C ARG A 234 -10.29 -16.18 -6.41
N ARG A 235 -10.39 -16.46 -5.11
CA ARG A 235 -10.70 -17.80 -4.58
C ARG A 235 -12.07 -18.29 -5.08
N GLY A 236 -12.15 -19.56 -5.46
CA GLY A 236 -13.34 -20.13 -6.11
C GLY A 236 -13.43 -19.82 -7.62
N GLY A 237 -12.64 -18.87 -8.12
CA GLY A 237 -12.65 -18.41 -9.50
C GLY A 237 -13.02 -16.94 -9.61
N GLU A 238 -12.61 -16.31 -10.70
CA GLU A 238 -12.78 -14.87 -10.91
C GLU A 238 -14.26 -14.46 -10.93
N ALA A 239 -15.11 -15.22 -11.63
CA ALA A 239 -16.53 -14.91 -11.77
C ALA A 239 -17.28 -14.93 -10.43
N ILE A 240 -17.02 -15.95 -9.60
CA ILE A 240 -17.64 -16.11 -8.27
C ILE A 240 -17.25 -14.98 -7.33
N SER A 241 -15.98 -14.57 -7.37
CA SER A 241 -15.43 -13.55 -6.48
C SER A 241 -15.62 -12.11 -6.98
N LEU A 242 -16.06 -11.91 -8.23
CA LEU A 242 -16.14 -10.59 -8.87
C LEU A 242 -17.08 -9.63 -8.12
N ALA A 243 -18.24 -10.12 -7.66
CA ALA A 243 -19.20 -9.28 -6.92
C ALA A 243 -18.59 -8.70 -5.63
N LYS A 244 -17.72 -9.48 -4.96
CA LYS A 244 -17.02 -9.07 -3.75
C LYS A 244 -16.02 -7.94 -4.04
N ARG A 245 -15.26 -8.04 -5.14
CA ARG A 245 -14.35 -6.97 -5.58
C ARG A 245 -15.07 -5.73 -6.12
N ASN A 246 -16.20 -5.90 -6.80
CA ASN A 246 -17.06 -4.77 -7.20
C ASN A 246 -17.59 -4.01 -5.98
N THR A 247 -17.94 -4.72 -4.90
CA THR A 247 -18.35 -4.11 -3.63
C THR A 247 -17.19 -3.32 -3.00
N ALA A 248 -16.00 -3.92 -2.92
CA ALA A 248 -14.79 -3.25 -2.45
C ALA A 248 -14.48 -1.97 -3.24
N ALA A 249 -14.63 -2.01 -4.56
CA ALA A 249 -14.43 -0.86 -5.44
C ALA A 249 -15.44 0.27 -5.20
N THR A 250 -16.72 -0.06 -5.00
CA THR A 250 -17.76 0.91 -4.66
C THR A 250 -17.46 1.59 -3.32
N VAL A 251 -17.11 0.81 -2.28
CA VAL A 251 -16.76 1.34 -0.95
C VAL A 251 -15.53 2.26 -1.04
N LEU A 252 -14.49 1.87 -1.78
CA LEU A 252 -13.33 2.72 -2.01
C LEU A 252 -13.71 4.04 -2.68
N LYS A 253 -14.53 3.98 -3.73
CA LYS A 253 -14.99 5.18 -4.44
C LYS A 253 -15.73 6.13 -3.51
N GLU A 254 -16.67 5.62 -2.71
CA GLU A 254 -17.43 6.41 -1.74
C GLU A 254 -16.51 7.10 -0.72
N GLU A 255 -15.50 6.40 -0.20
CA GLU A 255 -14.54 6.99 0.73
C GLU A 255 -13.64 8.04 0.06
N MET A 256 -13.16 7.80 -1.16
CA MET A 256 -12.37 8.78 -1.92
C MET A 256 -13.19 10.04 -2.26
N ASP A 257 -14.46 9.86 -2.65
CA ASP A 257 -15.38 10.96 -2.95
C ASP A 257 -15.66 11.78 -1.68
N LYS A 258 -15.95 11.09 -0.55
CA LYS A 258 -16.17 11.72 0.75
C LYS A 258 -14.97 12.54 1.20
N VAL A 259 -13.77 11.96 1.20
CA VAL A 259 -12.56 12.66 1.62
C VAL A 259 -12.28 13.87 0.72
N THR A 260 -12.55 13.76 -0.59
CA THR A 260 -12.43 14.90 -1.52
C THR A 260 -13.42 16.01 -1.18
N ALA A 261 -14.67 15.67 -0.88
CA ALA A 261 -15.72 16.64 -0.54
C ALA A 261 -15.41 17.38 0.78
N GLU A 262 -14.92 16.66 1.79
CA GLU A 262 -14.55 17.23 3.09
C GLU A 262 -13.24 18.03 3.03
N ASN A 263 -12.41 17.84 2.00
CA ASN A 263 -11.08 18.42 1.87
C ASN A 263 -10.82 18.95 0.45
N PRO A 264 -11.40 20.10 0.05
CA PRO A 264 -11.23 20.64 -1.29
C PRO A 264 -9.77 20.75 -1.72
N GLY A 265 -9.43 20.18 -2.88
CA GLY A 265 -8.08 20.22 -3.44
C GLY A 265 -7.10 19.20 -2.85
N ILE A 266 -7.52 18.32 -1.94
CA ILE A 266 -6.69 17.22 -1.45
C ILE A 266 -6.19 16.34 -2.60
N LYS A 267 -4.95 15.85 -2.50
CA LYS A 267 -4.38 14.89 -3.44
C LYS A 267 -4.54 13.49 -2.86
N LEU A 268 -5.14 12.56 -3.61
CA LEU A 268 -5.44 11.22 -3.14
C LEU A 268 -4.57 10.17 -3.81
N PHE A 269 -4.08 9.21 -3.03
CA PHE A 269 -3.45 7.98 -3.50
C PHE A 269 -4.22 6.79 -2.93
N SER A 270 -4.78 5.97 -3.81
CA SER A 270 -5.29 4.65 -3.46
C SER A 270 -4.35 3.60 -4.00
N MET A 271 -3.83 2.74 -3.13
CA MET A 271 -2.84 1.73 -3.51
C MET A 271 -3.02 0.43 -2.75
N GLY A 272 -2.52 -0.66 -3.33
CA GLY A 272 -2.66 -2.00 -2.76
C GLY A 272 -2.87 -3.09 -3.80
N ASP A 273 -3.12 -4.30 -3.31
CA ASP A 273 -3.52 -5.44 -4.13
C ASP A 273 -5.04 -5.44 -4.31
N TYR A 274 -5.48 -5.11 -5.53
CA TYR A 274 -6.88 -5.07 -5.90
C TYR A 274 -7.44 -6.45 -6.29
N ASN A 275 -6.61 -7.48 -6.39
CA ASN A 275 -6.95 -8.81 -6.91
C ASN A 275 -7.68 -8.77 -8.28
N ASP A 276 -7.49 -7.67 -9.02
CA ASP A 276 -8.06 -7.39 -10.32
C ASP A 276 -7.10 -6.58 -11.17
N ASP A 277 -7.15 -6.75 -12.49
CA ASP A 277 -6.31 -6.00 -13.42
C ASP A 277 -6.89 -4.61 -13.70
N PRO A 278 -6.09 -3.63 -14.19
CA PRO A 278 -6.57 -2.27 -14.50
C PRO A 278 -7.77 -2.17 -15.46
N VAL A 279 -8.09 -3.26 -16.16
CA VAL A 279 -9.22 -3.35 -17.10
C VAL A 279 -10.48 -3.99 -16.49
N SER A 280 -10.39 -4.59 -15.31
CA SER A 280 -11.50 -5.30 -14.66
C SER A 280 -12.68 -4.36 -14.35
N PRO A 281 -13.93 -4.86 -14.34
CA PRO A 281 -15.11 -4.07 -14.02
C PRO A 281 -15.04 -3.34 -12.68
N SER A 282 -14.45 -3.96 -11.65
CA SER A 282 -14.25 -3.36 -10.34
C SER A 282 -13.53 -2.01 -10.44
N LEU A 283 -12.46 -1.93 -11.24
CA LEU A 283 -11.68 -0.70 -11.40
C LEU A 283 -12.27 0.26 -12.44
N LYS A 284 -12.69 -0.25 -13.61
CA LYS A 284 -13.19 0.59 -14.71
C LYS A 284 -14.61 1.11 -14.49
N LYS A 285 -15.49 0.30 -13.90
CA LYS A 285 -16.93 0.61 -13.77
C LYS A 285 -17.30 1.06 -12.36
N HIS A 286 -16.84 0.34 -11.33
CA HIS A 286 -17.25 0.61 -9.95
C HIS A 286 -16.41 1.72 -9.31
N LEU A 287 -15.08 1.63 -9.39
CA LEU A 287 -14.20 2.71 -8.96
C LEU A 287 -14.17 3.88 -9.96
N ALA A 288 -14.49 3.60 -11.24
CA ALA A 288 -14.47 4.56 -12.34
C ALA A 288 -13.09 5.25 -12.53
N ALA A 289 -12.02 4.48 -12.35
CA ALA A 289 -10.66 4.96 -12.59
C ALA A 289 -10.31 4.85 -14.08
N VAL A 290 -10.00 5.99 -14.71
CA VAL A 290 -9.67 6.04 -16.14
C VAL A 290 -8.21 5.67 -16.40
N GLY A 291 -7.95 5.16 -17.60
CA GLY A 291 -6.61 4.76 -18.04
C GLY A 291 -5.90 5.81 -18.90
N ASP A 292 -6.68 6.73 -19.49
CA ASP A 292 -6.17 7.86 -20.26
C ASP A 292 -6.40 9.17 -19.51
N PRO A 293 -5.37 10.00 -19.27
CA PRO A 293 -5.55 11.29 -18.63
C PRO A 293 -6.50 12.25 -19.35
N SER A 294 -6.73 12.09 -20.65
CA SER A 294 -7.71 12.88 -21.41
C SER A 294 -9.16 12.59 -21.03
N GLU A 295 -9.42 11.45 -20.39
CA GLU A 295 -10.75 11.06 -19.88
C GLU A 295 -11.01 11.61 -18.46
N LEU A 296 -10.03 12.29 -17.84
CA LEU A 296 -10.20 12.87 -16.52
C LEU A 296 -11.19 14.03 -16.56
N SER A 297 -12.18 13.98 -15.67
CA SER A 297 -13.20 15.01 -15.54
C SER A 297 -13.70 15.09 -14.09
N ASP A 298 -14.63 15.99 -13.80
CA ASP A 298 -15.32 15.99 -12.49
C ASP A 298 -16.14 14.70 -12.27
N LYS A 299 -16.59 14.04 -13.35
CA LYS A 299 -17.36 12.77 -13.29
C LYS A 299 -16.46 11.54 -13.17
N THR A 300 -15.23 11.65 -13.64
CA THR A 300 -14.20 10.60 -13.67
C THR A 300 -12.90 11.15 -13.08
N PRO A 301 -12.86 11.46 -11.77
CA PRO A 301 -11.75 12.20 -11.17
C PRO A 301 -10.54 11.32 -10.81
N TYR A 302 -10.58 10.02 -11.09
CA TYR A 302 -9.56 9.06 -10.67
C TYR A 302 -8.77 8.51 -11.86
N TYR A 303 -7.45 8.54 -11.74
CA TYR A 303 -6.50 8.09 -12.76
C TYR A 303 -5.77 6.84 -12.29
N ASN A 304 -5.84 5.75 -13.05
CA ASN A 304 -5.08 4.54 -12.78
C ASN A 304 -3.69 4.61 -13.44
N LEU A 305 -2.64 4.77 -12.62
CA LEU A 305 -1.26 4.92 -13.09
C LEU A 305 -0.72 3.64 -13.73
N MET A 306 -1.32 2.49 -13.42
CA MET A 306 -0.85 1.18 -13.88
C MET A 306 -1.47 0.73 -15.20
N TYR A 307 -2.49 1.43 -15.70
CA TYR A 307 -3.19 1.04 -16.92
C TYR A 307 -2.26 0.90 -18.13
N LYS A 308 -1.38 1.89 -18.35
CA LYS A 308 -0.41 1.87 -19.46
C LYS A 308 0.63 0.75 -19.30
N LEU A 309 1.05 0.46 -18.08
CA LEU A 309 1.98 -0.64 -17.78
C LEU A 309 1.33 -2.00 -18.09
N TYR A 310 0.08 -2.20 -17.66
CA TYR A 310 -0.68 -3.40 -18.00
C TYR A 310 -0.84 -3.61 -19.50
N LYS A 311 -1.19 -2.55 -20.25
CA LYS A 311 -1.27 -2.61 -21.72
C LYS A 311 0.07 -2.93 -22.40
N ALA A 312 1.18 -2.63 -21.73
CA ALA A 312 2.53 -2.98 -22.18
C ALA A 312 2.98 -4.39 -21.72
N GLY A 313 2.10 -5.16 -21.06
CA GLY A 313 2.40 -6.52 -20.59
C GLY A 313 3.16 -6.59 -19.27
N VAL A 314 3.23 -5.49 -18.51
CA VAL A 314 3.80 -5.51 -17.16
C VAL A 314 2.84 -6.22 -16.20
N ALA A 315 3.40 -7.08 -15.36
CA ALA A 315 2.70 -7.80 -14.32
C ALA A 315 3.39 -7.57 -12.97
N SER A 316 2.61 -7.62 -11.90
CA SER A 316 3.13 -7.60 -10.52
C SER A 316 3.16 -8.98 -9.89
N LEU A 317 2.43 -9.95 -10.42
CA LEU A 317 2.44 -11.33 -9.95
C LEU A 317 2.08 -12.32 -11.06
N ALA A 318 2.15 -13.61 -10.74
CA ALA A 318 1.60 -14.68 -11.54
C ALA A 318 0.49 -15.41 -10.75
N TYR A 319 -0.74 -15.34 -11.24
CA TYR A 319 -1.89 -16.04 -10.68
C TYR A 319 -2.34 -17.15 -11.63
N ARG A 320 -2.35 -18.41 -11.15
CA ARG A 320 -2.67 -19.61 -11.98
C ARG A 320 -1.91 -19.62 -13.32
N ASP A 321 -0.62 -19.33 -13.26
CA ASP A 321 0.30 -19.29 -14.40
C ASP A 321 -0.03 -18.20 -15.46
N ALA A 322 -0.91 -17.27 -15.13
CA ALA A 322 -1.16 -16.06 -15.90
C ALA A 322 -0.50 -14.84 -15.24
N PRO A 323 0.26 -14.01 -15.99
CA PRO A 323 0.77 -12.75 -15.48
C PRO A 323 -0.38 -11.75 -15.28
N ASN A 324 -0.47 -11.17 -14.09
CA ASN A 324 -1.50 -10.19 -13.71
C ASN A 324 -0.88 -8.93 -13.10
N LEU A 325 -1.59 -7.81 -13.18
CA LEU A 325 -1.21 -6.54 -12.55
C LEU A 325 -2.23 -6.15 -11.49
N PHE A 326 -2.27 -6.91 -10.39
CA PHE A 326 -3.21 -6.62 -9.29
C PHE A 326 -2.71 -5.49 -8.39
N ASP A 327 -1.40 -5.29 -8.33
CA ASP A 327 -0.76 -4.29 -7.49
C ASP A 327 -0.78 -2.93 -8.19
N GLN A 328 -1.64 -2.02 -7.70
CA GLN A 328 -1.93 -0.78 -8.42
C GLN A 328 -1.86 0.47 -7.57
N ILE A 329 -1.62 1.62 -8.23
CA ILE A 329 -1.70 2.96 -7.65
C ILE A 329 -2.65 3.79 -8.51
N ILE A 330 -3.69 4.30 -7.87
CA ILE A 330 -4.76 5.11 -8.46
C ILE A 330 -4.75 6.45 -7.74
N VAL A 331 -4.85 7.54 -8.50
CA VAL A 331 -4.68 8.88 -7.95
C VAL A 331 -5.81 9.82 -8.35
N SER A 332 -6.04 10.86 -7.55
CA SER A 332 -6.96 11.93 -7.94
C SER A 332 -6.39 12.75 -9.10
N ARG A 333 -7.27 13.32 -9.94
CA ARG A 333 -6.91 14.07 -11.16
C ARG A 333 -5.92 15.21 -10.93
N ASN A 334 -5.95 15.85 -9.76
CA ASN A 334 -5.07 16.97 -9.38
C ASN A 334 -3.63 16.52 -9.02
N LEU A 335 -3.32 15.23 -9.13
CA LEU A 335 -1.95 14.71 -9.18
C LEU A 335 -1.42 14.56 -10.61
N TYR A 336 -2.29 14.62 -11.62
CA TYR A 336 -1.86 14.65 -13.02
C TYR A 336 -1.65 16.10 -13.49
N SER A 337 -0.57 16.33 -14.23
CA SER A 337 -0.37 17.57 -14.97
C SER A 337 0.40 17.28 -16.27
N PRO A 338 0.04 17.89 -17.40
CA PRO A 338 0.86 17.84 -18.61
C PRO A 338 2.17 18.64 -18.45
N GLU A 339 2.24 19.55 -17.48
CA GLU A 339 3.46 20.31 -17.18
C GLU A 339 4.47 19.42 -16.45
N LYS A 340 5.76 19.55 -16.84
CA LYS A 340 6.83 18.77 -16.23
C LYS A 340 7.02 19.09 -14.75
N ILE A 341 6.91 20.36 -14.34
CA ILE A 341 7.15 20.80 -12.96
C ILE A 341 6.08 21.83 -12.60
N THR A 342 5.39 21.61 -11.48
CA THR A 342 4.39 22.54 -10.95
C THR A 342 4.73 22.95 -9.52
N PRO A 343 4.10 24.00 -8.96
CA PRO A 343 4.31 24.40 -7.56
C PRO A 343 3.85 23.36 -6.52
N THR A 344 2.98 22.42 -6.92
CA THR A 344 2.46 21.36 -6.05
C THR A 344 2.87 19.98 -6.55
N TYR A 345 2.67 18.93 -5.75
CA TYR A 345 3.01 17.58 -6.18
C TYR A 345 2.20 17.10 -7.38
N THR A 346 2.88 16.65 -8.42
CA THR A 346 2.30 15.91 -9.55
C THR A 346 3.09 14.63 -9.82
N ILE A 347 2.47 13.65 -10.47
CA ILE A 347 3.10 12.36 -10.80
C ILE A 347 4.28 12.60 -11.74
N PHE A 348 5.48 12.20 -11.30
CA PHE A 348 6.68 12.14 -12.11
C PHE A 348 6.86 10.76 -12.76
N LYS A 349 6.58 9.70 -11.98
CA LYS A 349 6.81 8.31 -12.40
C LYS A 349 5.83 7.38 -11.69
N ALA A 350 5.48 6.29 -12.37
CA ALA A 350 4.88 5.11 -11.77
C ALA A 350 5.53 3.87 -12.39
N GLU A 351 5.85 2.86 -11.59
CA GLU A 351 6.50 1.63 -12.03
C GLU A 351 6.20 0.45 -11.10
N ILE A 352 6.35 -0.75 -11.65
CA ILE A 352 6.47 -1.99 -10.88
C ILE A 352 7.96 -2.25 -10.69
N TYR A 353 8.38 -2.34 -9.43
CA TYR A 353 9.78 -2.47 -9.06
C TYR A 353 10.17 -3.96 -8.98
N ALA A 354 10.92 -4.41 -9.99
CA ALA A 354 11.32 -5.81 -10.15
C ALA A 354 12.84 -5.96 -10.45
N PRO A 355 13.73 -5.59 -9.52
CA PRO A 355 15.16 -5.83 -9.67
C PRO A 355 15.46 -7.34 -9.72
N ALA A 356 16.59 -7.71 -10.32
CA ALA A 356 16.93 -9.12 -10.59
C ALA A 356 17.00 -10.05 -9.35
N TYR A 357 17.11 -9.50 -8.14
CA TYR A 357 17.09 -10.29 -6.91
C TYR A 357 15.67 -10.65 -6.42
N LEU A 358 14.64 -9.97 -6.94
CA LEU A 358 13.23 -10.28 -6.68
C LEU A 358 12.67 -11.29 -7.68
N VAL A 359 13.43 -11.70 -8.69
CA VAL A 359 12.95 -12.52 -9.80
C VAL A 359 13.55 -13.92 -9.72
N ASN A 360 12.74 -14.96 -9.84
CA ASN A 360 13.20 -16.32 -10.06
C ASN A 360 13.99 -16.41 -11.37
N LYS A 361 15.26 -16.84 -11.30
CA LYS A 361 16.17 -16.83 -12.45
C LYS A 361 16.07 -18.08 -13.32
N GLU A 362 15.60 -19.19 -12.74
CA GLU A 362 15.69 -20.54 -13.30
C GLU A 362 14.45 -21.38 -12.95
N GLY A 363 14.33 -22.55 -13.58
CA GLY A 363 13.25 -23.50 -13.35
C GLY A 363 11.90 -23.07 -13.94
N GLN A 364 10.86 -23.81 -13.59
CA GLN A 364 9.49 -23.59 -14.08
C GLN A 364 8.91 -22.21 -13.72
N TRP A 365 9.43 -21.58 -12.67
CA TRP A 365 9.00 -20.25 -12.18
C TRP A 365 9.86 -19.10 -12.71
N LYS A 366 10.73 -19.34 -13.70
CA LYS A 366 11.62 -18.30 -14.24
C LYS A 366 10.84 -17.06 -14.68
N GLY A 367 11.26 -15.89 -14.20
CA GLY A 367 10.62 -14.60 -14.47
C GLY A 367 9.55 -14.20 -13.45
N TYR A 368 9.14 -15.09 -12.55
CA TYR A 368 8.11 -14.80 -11.55
C TYR A 368 8.75 -14.21 -10.27
N PRO A 369 7.98 -13.52 -9.41
CA PRO A 369 8.46 -13.08 -8.11
C PRO A 369 9.09 -14.22 -7.30
N LEU A 370 10.22 -13.93 -6.67
CA LEU A 370 10.93 -14.82 -5.75
C LEU A 370 10.19 -14.79 -4.41
N ARG A 371 9.12 -15.59 -4.35
CA ARG A 371 8.26 -15.77 -3.17
C ARG A 371 9.00 -16.32 -1.97
N SER A 372 8.50 -16.00 -0.79
CA SER A 372 8.97 -16.42 0.52
C SER A 372 8.64 -17.88 0.80
N TRP A 373 7.50 -18.36 0.27
CA TRP A 373 6.99 -19.67 0.60
C TRP A 373 6.81 -20.56 -0.63
N ASP A 374 7.29 -21.80 -0.52
CA ASP A 374 6.95 -22.92 -1.41
C ASP A 374 6.31 -24.02 -0.56
N GLY A 375 4.98 -23.98 -0.45
CA GLY A 375 4.24 -24.73 0.55
C GLY A 375 4.66 -24.35 1.97
N ASP A 376 5.23 -25.30 2.70
CA ASP A 376 5.76 -25.09 4.06
C ASP A 376 7.25 -24.75 4.09
N ARG A 377 7.92 -24.72 2.92
CA ARG A 377 9.33 -24.38 2.85
C ARG A 377 9.52 -22.88 2.69
N PHE A 378 10.14 -22.25 3.69
CA PHE A 378 10.69 -20.90 3.51
C PHE A 378 11.86 -20.95 2.51
N THR A 379 11.75 -20.20 1.42
CA THR A 379 12.72 -20.21 0.31
C THR A 379 13.88 -19.24 0.54
N GLY A 380 13.74 -18.32 1.49
CA GLY A 380 14.62 -17.15 1.63
C GLY A 380 14.28 -16.00 0.66
N GLY A 381 13.15 -16.10 -0.06
CA GLY A 381 12.62 -15.07 -0.95
C GLY A 381 12.02 -13.86 -0.23
N TYR A 382 11.33 -13.03 -1.00
CA TYR A 382 10.85 -11.71 -0.60
C TYR A 382 9.33 -11.62 -0.66
N SER A 383 8.72 -11.83 -1.83
CA SER A 383 7.27 -11.71 -1.97
C SER A 383 6.84 -12.47 -3.22
N ASP A 384 5.63 -13.00 -3.20
CA ASP A 384 4.96 -13.52 -4.38
C ASP A 384 4.42 -12.40 -5.30
N HIS A 385 4.64 -11.13 -4.92
CA HIS A 385 4.34 -9.93 -5.69
C HIS A 385 5.56 -9.03 -5.88
N PHE A 386 5.61 -8.30 -6.99
CA PHE A 386 6.48 -7.14 -7.18
C PHE A 386 5.81 -5.87 -6.64
N PRO A 387 6.52 -5.03 -5.87
CA PRO A 387 5.97 -3.79 -5.34
C PRO A 387 5.69 -2.75 -6.43
N ALA A 388 4.67 -1.92 -6.20
CA ALA A 388 4.37 -0.76 -7.04
C ALA A 388 4.85 0.53 -6.36
N VAL A 389 5.45 1.44 -7.14
CA VAL A 389 5.91 2.74 -6.65
C VAL A 389 5.47 3.86 -7.58
N SER A 390 5.02 4.96 -7.00
CA SER A 390 4.89 6.24 -7.68
C SER A 390 5.84 7.25 -7.06
N VAL A 391 6.45 8.07 -7.92
CA VAL A 391 7.21 9.24 -7.50
C VAL A 391 6.46 10.47 -7.90
N VAL A 392 6.27 11.38 -6.94
CA VAL A 392 5.75 12.72 -7.18
C VAL A 392 6.87 13.74 -7.15
N GLN A 393 6.70 14.82 -7.90
CA GLN A 393 7.62 15.95 -7.90
C GLN A 393 6.90 17.28 -7.86
N LYS A 394 7.58 18.28 -7.31
CA LYS A 394 7.17 19.69 -7.32
C LYS A 394 8.38 20.59 -7.40
N GLU A 395 8.16 21.86 -7.73
CA GLU A 395 9.18 22.89 -7.68
C GLU A 395 9.78 23.01 -6.26
N TYR A 396 11.10 23.08 -6.17
CA TYR A 396 11.82 23.33 -4.93
C TYR A 396 12.38 24.75 -4.93
N ILE A 397 11.78 25.60 -4.10
CA ILE A 397 12.29 26.94 -3.83
C ILE A 397 13.11 26.83 -2.54
N LYS A 398 14.44 26.91 -2.67
CA LYS A 398 15.34 26.99 -1.51
C LYS A 398 15.01 28.30 -0.78
N LYS A 399 14.39 28.20 0.40
CA LYS A 399 14.18 29.35 1.28
C LYS A 399 15.49 29.78 1.92
#